data_AF-A0A4C1SJE1-F1
#
_entry.id   AF-A0A4C1SJE1-F1
#
_cell.length_a   1.000
_cell.length_b   1.000
_cell.length_c   1.000
_cell.angle_alpha   90.00
_cell.angle_beta   90.00
_cell.angle_gamma   90.00
#
_symmetry.space_group_name_H-M   'P 1'
#
loop_
_entity.id
_entity.type
_entity.pdbx_description
1 polymer ?
#
loop_
_entity_poly.entity_id
_entity_poly.type
_entity_poly.pdbx_seq_one_letter_code
_entity_poly.pdbx_strand_id
1 'polypeptide(L)'
;MWLKEWPTISVERSLELLDYAYPDPAVRNFSIRCLKNLRDEELLLYLLQLVQAMKHESYLNCALTTFVLERALRNQRIGHFFFWHLRSEMQTPSMQTRFGLLLEAYLKGCKQHVSLLRKQLNALEKLKQGSVLAKKGSKEKVRNLLQDFLRNQRNSGVFQNIQIPLIPSFRCKGVKPEKCKVMDSKMRPLWIVFENADQNCNDIYIIFKNGDDLRQDMLTLQMLRVMDQLWKNEGMERRLGMIEVVLNAETIANIHKDVFGNITVQKVLYLVGLKNTTKPKKNSTRLLKNLL
;
A
#
# COMPACT_ATOMS: atom_id res chain seq x y z
N MET A 1 15.85 -36.16 6.88
CA MET A 1 16.60 -36.60 5.67
C MET A 1 15.72 -36.50 4.43
N TRP A 2 14.45 -36.92 4.48
CA TRP A 2 13.58 -37.02 3.29
C TRP A 2 13.15 -35.67 2.68
N LEU A 3 12.93 -34.63 3.50
CA LEU A 3 12.63 -33.27 3.01
C LEU A 3 13.72 -32.67 2.10
N LYS A 4 14.99 -33.06 2.28
CA LYS A 4 16.08 -32.55 1.44
C LYS A 4 15.98 -33.08 0.01
N GLU A 5 15.48 -34.29 -0.17
CA GLU A 5 15.32 -34.96 -1.46
C GLU A 5 13.91 -34.79 -2.05
N TRP A 6 12.97 -34.26 -1.26
CA TRP A 6 11.59 -34.07 -1.68
C TRP A 6 11.48 -33.12 -2.89
N PRO A 7 10.76 -33.50 -3.96
CA PRO A 7 10.60 -32.65 -5.15
C PRO A 7 9.88 -31.34 -4.82
N THR A 8 10.14 -30.28 -5.59
CA THR A 8 9.42 -29.01 -5.39
C THR A 8 7.93 -29.18 -5.62
N ILE A 9 7.12 -28.52 -4.79
CA ILE A 9 5.66 -28.50 -4.89
C ILE A 9 5.18 -27.17 -5.49
N SER A 10 3.88 -27.07 -5.77
CA SER A 10 3.28 -25.83 -6.29
C SER A 10 3.44 -24.66 -5.31
N VAL A 11 3.36 -23.44 -5.83
CA VAL A 11 3.51 -22.20 -5.05
C VAL A 11 2.46 -22.12 -3.94
N GLU A 12 1.21 -22.48 -4.26
CA GLU A 12 0.07 -22.45 -3.35
C GLU A 12 0.29 -23.41 -2.17
N ARG A 13 0.71 -24.64 -2.46
CA ARG A 13 1.02 -25.64 -1.44
C ARG A 13 2.25 -25.25 -0.62
N SER A 14 3.23 -24.61 -1.25
CA SER A 14 4.39 -24.10 -0.53
C SER A 14 4.02 -22.96 0.43
N LEU A 15 3.12 -22.07 0.03
CA LEU A 15 2.63 -20.98 0.89
C LEU A 15 1.87 -21.50 2.11
N GLU A 16 1.10 -22.59 1.95
CA GLU A 16 0.43 -23.30 3.06
C GLU A 16 1.41 -23.74 4.15
N LEU A 17 2.59 -24.22 3.76
CA LEU A 17 3.66 -24.64 4.69
C LEU A 17 4.33 -23.49 5.46
N LEU A 18 3.97 -22.23 5.20
CA LEU A 18 4.44 -21.08 5.98
C LEU A 18 3.47 -20.67 7.10
N ASP A 19 2.32 -21.34 7.21
CA ASP A 19 1.33 -21.10 8.25
C ASP A 19 1.82 -21.51 9.64
N TYR A 20 1.16 -21.03 10.69
CA TYR A 20 1.50 -21.33 12.08
C TYR A 20 1.41 -22.83 12.40
N ALA A 21 0.63 -23.61 11.64
CA ALA A 21 0.52 -25.06 11.76
C ALA A 21 1.83 -25.81 11.45
N TYR A 22 2.76 -25.16 10.72
CA TYR A 22 4.04 -25.75 10.31
C TYR A 22 5.22 -24.94 10.89
N PRO A 23 5.53 -25.09 12.19
CA PRO A 23 6.60 -24.33 12.84
C PRO A 23 8.00 -24.90 12.56
N ASP A 24 8.10 -26.14 12.07
CA ASP A 24 9.39 -26.82 11.88
C ASP A 24 10.30 -26.07 10.87
N PRO A 25 11.54 -25.71 11.26
CA PRO A 25 12.45 -24.98 10.39
C PRO A 25 12.82 -25.73 9.10
N ALA A 26 12.87 -27.06 9.09
CA ALA A 26 13.18 -27.82 7.89
C ALA A 26 12.02 -27.77 6.89
N VAL A 27 10.77 -27.83 7.38
CA VAL A 27 9.56 -27.62 6.55
C VAL A 27 9.52 -26.20 6.00
N ARG A 28 9.79 -25.18 6.82
CA ARG A 28 9.84 -23.77 6.36
C ARG A 28 10.94 -23.54 5.33
N ASN A 29 12.13 -24.10 5.54
CA ASN A 29 13.23 -24.06 4.56
C ASN A 29 12.85 -24.73 3.23
N PHE A 30 12.14 -25.87 3.29
CA PHE A 30 11.62 -26.54 2.11
C PHE A 30 10.61 -25.66 1.35
N SER A 31 9.72 -24.97 2.06
CA SER A 31 8.81 -24.00 1.44
C SER A 31 9.59 -22.89 0.71
N ILE A 32 10.58 -22.27 1.37
CA ILE A 32 11.38 -21.23 0.72
C ILE A 32 12.17 -21.75 -0.49
N ARG A 33 12.63 -23.01 -0.46
CA ARG A 33 13.23 -23.66 -1.62
C ARG A 33 12.27 -23.71 -2.82
N CYS A 34 11.00 -24.04 -2.59
CA CYS A 34 9.98 -24.08 -3.65
C CYS A 34 9.67 -22.68 -4.20
N LEU A 35 9.70 -21.65 -3.35
CA LEU A 35 9.43 -20.25 -3.74
C LEU A 35 10.64 -19.53 -4.38
N LYS A 36 11.84 -20.11 -4.30
CA LYS A 36 13.11 -19.46 -4.66
C LYS A 36 13.12 -18.91 -6.09
N ASN A 37 12.49 -19.62 -7.02
CA ASN A 37 12.50 -19.31 -8.46
C ASN A 37 11.25 -18.54 -8.93
N LEU A 38 10.39 -18.09 -8.02
CA LEU A 38 9.24 -17.24 -8.38
C LEU A 38 9.70 -16.01 -9.17
N ARG A 39 8.99 -15.67 -10.25
CA ARG A 39 9.21 -14.40 -10.95
C ARG A 39 8.82 -13.23 -10.05
N ASP A 40 9.38 -12.05 -10.31
CA ASP A 40 9.12 -10.87 -9.48
C ASP A 40 7.64 -10.46 -9.45
N GLU A 41 6.92 -10.60 -10.58
CA GLU A 41 5.48 -10.31 -10.64
C GLU A 41 4.65 -11.31 -9.82
N GLU A 42 5.04 -12.59 -9.81
CA GLU A 42 4.39 -13.61 -8.99
C GLU A 42 4.69 -13.38 -7.50
N LEU A 43 5.92 -13.03 -7.16
CA LEU A 43 6.29 -12.68 -5.80
C LEU A 43 5.48 -11.47 -5.30
N LEU A 44 5.30 -10.44 -6.13
CA LEU A 44 4.47 -9.27 -5.79
C LEU A 44 3.02 -9.65 -5.50
N LEU A 45 2.48 -10.67 -6.19
CA LEU A 45 1.13 -11.16 -5.98
C LEU A 45 0.95 -11.75 -4.57
N TYR A 46 1.97 -12.42 -4.02
CA TYR A 46 1.94 -13.07 -2.70
C TYR A 46 2.70 -12.32 -1.60
N LEU A 47 3.29 -11.15 -1.91
CA LEU A 47 4.20 -10.44 -1.01
C LEU A 47 3.55 -10.10 0.33
N LEU A 48 2.28 -9.69 0.33
CA LEU A 48 1.58 -9.40 1.59
C LEU A 48 1.49 -10.66 2.46
N GLN A 49 1.11 -11.81 1.90
CA GLN A 49 1.00 -13.09 2.63
C GLN A 49 2.35 -13.49 3.20
N LEU A 50 3.43 -13.34 2.44
CA LEU A 50 4.79 -13.62 2.90
C LEU A 50 5.19 -12.72 4.07
N VAL A 51 4.87 -11.42 4.01
CA VAL A 51 5.10 -10.49 5.13
C VAL A 51 4.25 -10.86 6.35
N GLN A 52 3.02 -11.35 6.16
CA GLN A 52 2.21 -11.86 7.28
C GLN A 52 2.79 -13.16 7.86
N ALA A 53 3.28 -14.07 7.02
CA ALA A 53 3.90 -15.33 7.46
C ALA A 53 5.14 -15.10 8.33
N MET A 54 5.88 -14.00 8.11
CA MET A 54 7.00 -13.60 8.99
C MET A 54 6.59 -13.37 10.45
N LYS A 55 5.30 -13.18 10.74
CA LYS A 55 4.80 -13.05 12.12
C LYS A 55 4.85 -14.39 12.86
N HIS A 56 4.73 -15.51 12.15
CA HIS A 56 4.74 -16.87 12.71
C HIS A 56 6.15 -17.47 12.84
N GLU A 57 7.17 -16.77 12.35
CA GLU A 57 8.56 -17.18 12.49
C GLU A 57 9.02 -17.10 13.96
N SER A 58 9.73 -18.12 14.42
CA SER A 58 10.28 -18.17 15.79
C SER A 58 11.49 -17.25 15.95
N TYR A 59 12.27 -17.06 14.89
CA TYR A 59 13.53 -16.31 14.92
C TYR A 59 13.47 -15.05 14.04
N LEU A 60 14.31 -14.06 14.35
CA LEU A 60 14.44 -12.85 13.53
C LEU A 60 15.13 -13.14 12.20
N ASN A 61 16.18 -13.98 12.24
CA ASN A 61 16.87 -14.46 11.05
C ASN A 61 16.33 -15.84 10.69
N CYS A 62 15.65 -15.93 9.55
CA CYS A 62 15.12 -17.17 9.01
C CYS A 62 15.05 -17.10 7.48
N ALA A 63 14.88 -18.24 6.82
CA ALA A 63 14.90 -18.32 5.37
C ALA A 63 13.84 -17.43 4.71
N LEU A 64 12.64 -17.33 5.27
CA LEU A 64 11.58 -16.47 4.75
C LEU A 64 11.99 -15.00 4.75
N THR A 65 12.52 -14.54 5.88
CA THR A 65 12.96 -13.16 6.07
C THR A 65 14.11 -12.82 5.13
N THR A 66 15.12 -13.69 5.03
CA THR A 66 16.26 -13.52 4.12
C THR A 66 15.82 -13.51 2.66
N PHE A 67 14.98 -14.46 2.25
CA PHE A 67 14.46 -14.55 0.89
C PHE A 67 13.74 -13.26 0.47
N VAL A 68 12.77 -12.79 1.26
CA VAL A 68 11.99 -11.59 0.89
C VAL A 68 12.86 -10.34 0.92
N LEU A 69 13.77 -10.21 1.91
CA LEU A 69 14.67 -9.07 1.98
C LEU A 69 15.63 -9.03 0.78
N GLU A 70 16.22 -10.15 0.38
CA GLU A 70 17.08 -10.23 -0.80
C GLU A 70 16.33 -9.82 -2.08
N ARG A 71 15.08 -10.29 -2.25
CA ARG A 71 14.23 -9.93 -3.39
C ARG A 71 13.88 -8.44 -3.38
N ALA A 72 13.55 -7.89 -2.21
CA ALA A 72 13.28 -6.47 -2.02
C ALA A 72 14.50 -5.57 -2.33
N LEU A 73 15.70 -6.02 -1.99
CA LEU A 73 16.95 -5.29 -2.28
C LEU A 73 17.32 -5.32 -3.76
N ARG A 74 16.98 -6.39 -4.49
CA ARG A 74 17.28 -6.54 -5.92
C ARG A 74 16.26 -5.86 -6.84
N ASN A 75 15.02 -5.68 -6.38
CA ASN A 75 13.95 -5.08 -7.16
C ASN A 75 13.24 -3.97 -6.35
N GLN A 76 13.43 -2.71 -6.79
CA GLN A 76 12.86 -1.55 -6.10
C GLN A 76 11.33 -1.59 -5.97
N ARG A 77 10.60 -2.20 -6.92
CA ARG A 77 9.13 -2.34 -6.86
C ARG A 77 8.72 -3.29 -5.74
N ILE A 78 9.40 -4.44 -5.61
CA ILE A 78 9.19 -5.36 -4.48
C ILE A 78 9.57 -4.65 -3.18
N GLY A 79 10.72 -3.98 -3.15
CA GLY A 79 11.18 -3.25 -1.97
C GLY A 79 10.23 -2.12 -1.55
N HIS A 80 9.57 -1.45 -2.49
CA HIS A 80 8.56 -0.43 -2.23
C HIS A 80 7.37 -1.00 -1.46
N PHE A 81 6.77 -2.10 -1.96
CA PHE A 81 5.64 -2.73 -1.28
C PHE A 81 6.05 -3.41 0.02
N PHE A 82 7.23 -4.04 0.07
CA PHE A 82 7.82 -4.60 1.28
C PHE A 82 7.93 -3.54 2.39
N PHE A 83 8.48 -2.37 2.06
CA PHE A 83 8.55 -1.24 2.97
C PHE A 83 7.16 -0.87 3.53
N TRP A 84 6.17 -0.67 2.65
CA TRP A 84 4.83 -0.23 3.07
C TRP A 84 4.09 -1.29 3.90
N HIS A 85 4.21 -2.58 3.55
CA HIS A 85 3.61 -3.68 4.31
C HIS A 85 4.21 -3.83 5.72
N LEU A 86 5.53 -3.74 5.86
CA LEU A 86 6.16 -3.72 7.18
C LEU A 86 5.78 -2.47 7.96
N ARG A 87 5.82 -1.30 7.31
CA ARG A 87 5.57 0.00 7.94
C ARG A 87 4.15 0.15 8.45
N SER A 88 3.16 -0.47 7.80
CA SER A 88 1.76 -0.49 8.28
C SER A 88 1.59 -1.29 9.56
N GLU A 89 2.43 -2.29 9.79
CA GLU A 89 2.37 -3.18 10.96
C GLU A 89 3.21 -2.69 12.15
N MET A 90 4.01 -1.63 11.98
CA MET A 90 4.83 -1.03 13.05
C MET A 90 4.01 -0.48 14.25
N GLN A 91 2.69 -0.35 14.13
CA GLN A 91 1.85 0.02 15.26
C GLN A 91 1.56 -1.17 16.20
N THR A 92 1.76 -2.40 15.74
CA THR A 92 1.60 -3.62 16.53
C THR A 92 2.83 -3.82 17.42
N PRO A 93 2.73 -3.69 18.76
CA PRO A 93 3.92 -3.70 19.63
C PRO A 93 4.77 -4.95 19.52
N SER A 94 4.16 -6.12 19.38
CA SER A 94 4.88 -7.40 19.22
C SER A 94 5.72 -7.45 17.94
N MET A 95 5.36 -6.70 16.90
CA MET A 95 6.04 -6.71 15.59
C MET A 95 7.10 -5.61 15.44
N GLN A 96 7.11 -4.60 16.33
CA GLN A 96 7.97 -3.42 16.21
C GLN A 96 9.46 -3.76 16.10
N THR A 97 9.94 -4.74 16.88
CA THR A 97 11.35 -5.14 16.85
C THR A 97 11.69 -5.84 15.53
N ARG A 98 10.92 -6.88 15.16
CA ARG A 98 11.18 -7.67 13.95
C ARG A 98 11.09 -6.82 12.68
N PHE A 99 9.97 -6.13 12.49
CA PHE A 99 9.74 -5.31 11.30
C PHE A 99 10.58 -4.03 11.31
N GLY A 100 10.92 -3.49 12.49
CA GLY A 100 11.84 -2.37 12.60
C GLY A 100 13.24 -2.70 12.10
N LEU A 101 13.79 -3.87 12.50
CA LEU A 101 15.08 -4.34 12.03
C LEU A 101 15.10 -4.61 10.52
N LEU A 102 14.01 -5.16 9.98
CA LEU A 102 13.90 -5.41 8.53
C LEU A 102 13.81 -4.14 7.71
N LEU A 103 13.01 -3.17 8.18
CA LEU A 103 12.97 -1.84 7.57
C LEU A 103 14.36 -1.19 7.60
N GLU A 104 15.07 -1.27 8.72
CA GLU A 104 16.43 -0.74 8.83
C GLU A 104 17.40 -1.41 7.85
N ALA A 105 17.40 -2.74 7.78
CA ALA A 105 18.24 -3.50 6.85
C ALA A 105 17.97 -3.11 5.39
N TYR A 106 16.69 -3.02 5.02
CA TYR A 106 16.27 -2.60 3.69
C TYR A 106 16.69 -1.17 3.35
N LEU A 107 16.44 -0.21 4.26
CA LEU A 107 16.78 1.20 4.04
C LEU A 107 18.30 1.43 3.95
N LYS A 108 19.08 0.66 4.70
CA LYS A 108 20.55 0.68 4.61
C LYS A 108 21.06 0.11 3.28
N GLY A 109 20.40 -0.93 2.75
CA GLY A 109 20.75 -1.56 1.48
C GLY A 109 20.29 -0.78 0.24
N CYS A 110 19.17 -0.05 0.32
CA CYS A 110 18.56 0.67 -0.80
C CYS A 110 18.54 2.20 -0.61
N LYS A 111 19.72 2.81 -0.37
CA LYS A 111 19.85 4.25 -0.04
C LYS A 111 19.18 5.20 -1.05
N GLN A 112 19.22 4.88 -2.34
CA GLN A 112 18.62 5.71 -3.39
C GLN A 112 17.09 5.82 -3.21
N HIS A 113 16.45 4.73 -2.80
CA HIS A 113 15.01 4.64 -2.61
C HIS A 113 14.54 5.39 -1.34
N VAL A 114 15.39 5.52 -0.32
CA VAL A 114 15.09 6.23 0.94
C VAL A 114 14.55 7.65 0.68
N SER A 115 15.15 8.37 -0.26
CA SER A 115 14.74 9.75 -0.59
C SER A 115 13.29 9.83 -1.11
N LEU A 116 12.85 8.83 -1.88
CA LEU A 116 11.50 8.74 -2.43
C LEU A 116 10.50 8.36 -1.33
N LEU A 117 10.85 7.39 -0.48
CA LEU A 117 10.03 6.97 0.65
C LEU A 117 9.83 8.11 1.67
N ARG A 118 10.88 8.90 1.94
CA ARG A 118 10.81 10.10 2.78
C ARG A 118 9.83 11.13 2.23
N LYS A 119 9.87 11.41 0.93
CA LYS A 119 8.90 12.31 0.28
C LYS A 119 7.48 11.80 0.43
N GLN A 120 7.25 10.51 0.21
CA GLN A 120 5.94 9.88 0.39
C GLN A 120 5.44 10.02 1.83
N LEU A 121 6.28 9.74 2.83
CA LEU A 121 5.93 9.89 4.24
C LEU A 121 5.57 11.33 4.61
N ASN A 122 6.34 12.30 4.12
CA ASN A 122 6.05 13.72 4.34
C ASN A 122 4.69 14.11 3.73
N ALA A 123 4.39 13.65 2.51
CA ALA A 123 3.10 13.89 1.86
C ALA A 123 1.94 13.29 2.68
N LEU A 124 2.08 12.06 3.19
CA LEU A 124 1.06 11.44 4.03
C LEU A 124 0.85 12.17 5.36
N GLU A 125 1.92 12.66 5.98
CA GLU A 125 1.79 13.44 7.22
C GLU A 125 1.08 14.78 6.96
N LYS A 126 1.33 15.43 5.81
CA LYS A 126 0.58 16.62 5.40
C LYS A 126 -0.89 16.32 5.11
N LEU A 127 -1.20 15.23 4.43
CA LEU A 127 -2.59 14.80 4.22
C LEU A 127 -3.30 14.48 5.54
N LYS A 128 -2.59 13.88 6.49
CA LYS A 128 -3.10 13.65 7.85
C LYS A 128 -3.44 14.95 8.57
N GLN A 129 -2.55 15.95 8.51
CA GLN A 129 -2.78 17.28 9.07
C GLN A 129 -4.00 17.95 8.41
N GLY A 130 -4.06 17.98 7.08
CA GLY A 130 -5.19 18.50 6.33
C GLY A 130 -6.51 17.78 6.67
N SER A 131 -6.46 16.46 6.85
CA SER A 131 -7.61 15.66 7.26
C SER A 131 -8.12 16.06 8.64
N VAL A 132 -7.24 16.27 9.61
CA VAL A 132 -7.64 16.69 10.97
C VAL A 132 -8.27 18.09 10.94
N LEU A 133 -7.71 19.02 10.16
CA LEU A 133 -8.25 20.38 9.99
C LEU A 133 -9.64 20.36 9.36
N ALA A 134 -9.85 19.52 8.36
CA ALA A 134 -11.09 19.46 7.58
C ALA A 134 -12.18 18.52 8.17
N LYS A 135 -12.17 18.27 9.50
CA LYS A 135 -13.15 17.39 10.16
C LYS A 135 -14.44 18.05 10.62
N LYS A 136 -14.41 19.34 11.00
CA LYS A 136 -15.54 20.01 11.68
C LYS A 136 -16.03 21.22 10.90
N GLY A 137 -17.36 21.36 10.81
CA GLY A 137 -18.03 22.45 10.11
C GLY A 137 -18.85 21.98 8.91
N SER A 138 -19.49 22.96 8.25
CA SER A 138 -20.25 22.76 7.02
C SER A 138 -19.37 22.23 5.89
N LYS A 139 -19.99 21.57 4.91
CA LYS A 139 -19.32 20.98 3.74
C LYS A 139 -18.45 22.00 3.00
N GLU A 140 -18.99 23.20 2.81
CA GLU A 140 -18.27 24.30 2.15
C GLU A 140 -17.08 24.78 2.97
N LYS A 141 -17.26 24.98 4.28
CA LYS A 141 -16.17 25.41 5.18
C LYS A 141 -15.02 24.41 5.17
N VAL A 142 -15.29 23.12 5.32
CA VAL A 142 -14.23 22.10 5.34
C VAL A 142 -13.55 21.93 3.98
N ARG A 143 -14.30 22.10 2.87
CA ARG A 143 -13.71 22.13 1.52
C ARG A 143 -12.74 23.29 1.41
N ASN A 144 -13.15 24.51 1.72
CA ASN A 144 -12.29 25.70 1.61
C ASN A 144 -11.04 25.55 2.49
N LEU A 145 -11.19 25.10 3.74
CA LEU A 145 -10.06 24.83 4.63
C LEU A 145 -9.05 23.82 4.05
N LEU A 146 -9.53 22.74 3.42
CA LEU A 146 -8.66 21.77 2.75
C LEU A 146 -7.94 22.41 1.55
N GLN A 147 -8.66 23.13 0.70
CA GLN A 147 -8.08 23.75 -0.50
C GLN A 147 -7.03 24.79 -0.13
N ASP A 148 -7.30 25.63 0.87
CA ASP A 148 -6.36 26.63 1.38
C ASP A 148 -5.14 25.99 2.04
N PHE A 149 -5.34 24.90 2.80
CA PHE A 149 -4.25 24.11 3.36
C PHE A 149 -3.33 23.56 2.27
N LEU A 150 -3.89 23.05 1.17
CA LEU A 150 -3.12 22.50 0.05
C LEU A 150 -2.43 23.59 -0.79
N ARG A 151 -3.03 24.78 -0.91
CA ARG A 151 -2.45 25.94 -1.61
C ARG A 151 -1.32 26.60 -0.83
N ASN A 152 -1.31 26.49 0.50
CA ASN A 152 -0.27 27.08 1.34
C ASN A 152 1.13 26.68 0.84
N GLN A 153 2.01 27.66 0.62
CA GLN A 153 3.34 27.47 0.04
C GLN A 153 4.20 26.44 0.81
N ARG A 154 4.00 26.32 2.13
CA ARG A 154 4.71 25.32 2.97
C ARG A 154 4.26 23.88 2.72
N ASN A 155 3.05 23.70 2.16
CA ASN A 155 2.45 22.39 1.92
C ASN A 155 2.50 21.99 0.44
N SER A 156 2.30 22.93 -0.49
CA SER A 156 2.25 22.66 -1.92
C SER A 156 3.53 21.99 -2.44
N GLY A 157 4.71 22.46 -1.99
CA GLY A 157 6.00 21.89 -2.35
C GLY A 157 6.20 20.43 -1.93
N VAL A 158 5.51 19.98 -0.88
CA VAL A 158 5.59 18.57 -0.40
C VAL A 158 4.94 17.61 -1.40
N PHE A 159 3.95 18.07 -2.15
CA PHE A 159 3.21 17.27 -3.12
C PHE A 159 3.82 17.28 -4.53
N GLN A 160 4.92 18.00 -4.74
CA GLN A 160 5.58 18.09 -6.04
C GLN A 160 6.51 16.90 -6.30
N ASN A 161 6.45 16.38 -7.53
CA ASN A 161 7.33 15.30 -8.03
C ASN A 161 7.31 14.04 -7.15
N ILE A 162 6.17 13.73 -6.52
CA ILE A 162 6.01 12.55 -5.66
C ILE A 162 5.59 11.32 -6.48
N GLN A 163 6.07 10.15 -6.08
CA GLN A 163 5.52 8.88 -6.53
C GLN A 163 4.38 8.46 -5.60
N ILE A 164 3.32 7.87 -6.15
CA ILE A 164 2.20 7.45 -5.33
C ILE A 164 2.53 6.13 -4.60
N PRO A 165 2.35 6.03 -3.27
CA PRO A 165 2.63 4.81 -2.51
C PRO A 165 1.89 3.55 -3.01
N LEU A 166 0.70 3.72 -3.59
CA LEU A 166 -0.10 2.61 -4.08
C LEU A 166 0.32 2.11 -5.47
N ILE A 167 0.82 3.03 -6.31
CA ILE A 167 1.31 2.76 -7.66
C ILE A 167 2.57 3.59 -7.85
N PRO A 168 3.75 3.05 -7.53
CA PRO A 168 5.00 3.79 -7.61
C PRO A 168 5.40 4.16 -9.05
N SER A 169 4.77 3.55 -10.08
CA SER A 169 4.96 3.94 -11.47
C SER A 169 4.32 5.29 -11.82
N PHE A 170 3.36 5.77 -11.02
CA PHE A 170 2.72 7.07 -11.24
C PHE A 170 3.49 8.15 -10.49
N ARG A 171 3.89 9.19 -11.24
CA ARG A 171 4.55 10.38 -10.72
C ARG A 171 3.61 11.57 -10.84
N CYS A 172 3.55 12.37 -9.79
CA CYS A 172 2.70 13.55 -9.73
C CYS A 172 3.54 14.81 -9.87
N LYS A 173 3.10 15.78 -10.68
CA LYS A 173 3.72 17.12 -10.72
C LYS A 173 3.36 17.95 -9.50
N GLY A 174 2.12 17.81 -9.01
CA GLY A 174 1.60 18.56 -7.88
C GLY A 174 0.17 18.15 -7.55
N VAL A 175 -0.35 18.67 -6.44
CA VAL A 175 -1.78 18.57 -6.10
C VAL A 175 -2.56 19.65 -6.86
N LYS A 176 -3.82 19.36 -7.21
CA LYS A 176 -4.80 20.28 -7.81
C LYS A 176 -5.86 20.68 -6.77
N PRO A 177 -5.60 21.68 -5.89
CA PRO A 177 -6.44 21.96 -4.73
C PRO A 177 -7.90 22.22 -5.09
N GLU A 178 -8.16 22.91 -6.18
CA GLU A 178 -9.50 23.25 -6.67
C GLU A 178 -10.38 22.01 -6.94
N LYS A 179 -9.77 20.88 -7.34
CA LYS A 179 -10.45 19.60 -7.56
C LYS A 179 -10.54 18.72 -6.30
N CYS A 180 -9.85 19.10 -5.22
CA CYS A 180 -9.87 18.37 -3.96
C CYS A 180 -11.13 18.69 -3.14
N LYS A 181 -11.65 17.67 -2.44
CA LYS A 181 -12.85 17.78 -1.59
C LYS A 181 -12.78 16.86 -0.37
N VAL A 182 -13.59 17.15 0.64
CA VAL A 182 -13.88 16.23 1.74
C VAL A 182 -15.16 15.46 1.38
N MET A 183 -15.15 14.14 1.51
CA MET A 183 -16.33 13.32 1.21
C MET A 183 -17.31 13.32 2.40
N ASP A 184 -18.59 13.17 2.13
CA ASP A 184 -19.68 13.29 3.12
C ASP A 184 -19.88 12.04 3.99
N SER A 185 -18.92 11.11 4.03
CA SER A 185 -19.02 9.89 4.85
C SER A 185 -18.59 10.12 6.31
N LYS A 186 -18.94 9.18 7.20
CA LYS A 186 -18.69 9.25 8.66
C LYS A 186 -17.26 9.68 9.01
N MET A 187 -16.28 9.15 8.30
CA MET A 187 -14.85 9.39 8.57
C MET A 187 -14.26 10.56 7.80
N ARG A 188 -15.07 11.27 6.98
CA ARG A 188 -14.70 12.44 6.19
C ARG A 188 -13.35 12.27 5.46
N PRO A 189 -13.21 11.25 4.60
CA PRO A 189 -11.98 11.02 3.87
C PRO A 189 -11.74 12.14 2.87
N LEU A 190 -10.47 12.38 2.55
CA LEU A 190 -10.06 13.39 1.60
C LEU A 190 -10.03 12.79 0.20
N TRP A 191 -10.72 13.45 -0.72
CA TRP A 191 -10.55 13.27 -2.15
C TRP A 191 -9.44 14.20 -2.63
N ILE A 192 -8.29 13.64 -2.98
CA ILE A 192 -7.11 14.37 -3.43
C ILE A 192 -6.91 14.10 -4.91
N VAL A 193 -6.70 15.17 -5.67
CA VAL A 193 -6.42 15.09 -7.11
C VAL A 193 -5.02 15.60 -7.35
N PHE A 194 -4.21 14.79 -8.02
CA PHE A 194 -2.86 15.14 -8.44
C PHE A 194 -2.81 15.31 -9.95
N GLU A 195 -2.01 16.27 -10.41
CA GLU A 195 -1.62 16.36 -11.81
C GLU A 195 -0.63 15.25 -12.13
N ASN A 196 -0.93 14.48 -13.19
CA ASN A 196 -0.01 13.46 -13.68
C ASN A 196 1.23 14.11 -14.30
N ALA A 197 2.40 13.54 -14.03
CA ALA A 197 3.63 14.01 -14.64
C ALA A 197 3.69 13.70 -16.15
N ASP A 198 3.03 12.63 -16.58
CA ASP A 198 2.82 12.34 -17.99
C ASP A 198 1.68 13.22 -18.53
N GLN A 199 2.00 14.10 -19.48
CA GLN A 199 1.08 15.07 -20.06
C GLN A 199 -0.06 14.41 -20.84
N ASN A 200 0.13 13.18 -21.32
CA ASN A 200 -0.87 12.44 -22.07
C ASN A 200 -1.79 11.60 -21.18
N CYS A 201 -1.54 11.59 -19.87
CA CYS A 201 -2.32 10.84 -18.91
C CYS A 201 -3.29 11.73 -18.13
N ASN A 202 -4.43 11.15 -17.75
CA ASN A 202 -5.40 11.81 -16.89
C ASN A 202 -4.84 12.08 -15.48
N ASP A 203 -5.50 13.01 -14.79
CA ASP A 203 -5.25 13.32 -13.38
C ASP A 203 -5.30 12.04 -12.52
N ILE A 204 -4.52 12.04 -11.44
CA ILE A 204 -4.44 10.92 -10.50
C ILE A 204 -5.32 11.25 -9.31
N TYR A 205 -6.35 10.44 -9.11
CA TYR A 205 -7.31 10.60 -8.03
C TYR A 205 -6.99 9.64 -6.90
N ILE A 206 -6.98 10.13 -5.66
CA ILE A 206 -6.67 9.36 -4.47
C ILE A 206 -7.65 9.68 -3.35
N ILE A 207 -8.17 8.64 -2.70
CA ILE A 207 -8.91 8.76 -1.46
C ILE A 207 -7.96 8.50 -0.28
N PHE A 208 -7.74 9.53 0.53
CA PHE A 208 -6.99 9.44 1.78
C PHE A 208 -7.95 9.27 2.95
N LYS A 209 -7.82 8.17 3.70
CA LYS A 209 -8.67 7.87 4.86
C LYS A 209 -7.83 7.96 6.13
N ASN A 210 -8.33 8.69 7.12
CA ASN A 210 -7.64 8.88 8.40
C ASN A 210 -8.50 8.36 9.54
N GLY A 211 -8.01 7.32 10.21
CA GLY A 211 -8.71 6.65 11.31
C GLY A 211 -9.40 5.33 10.93
N ASP A 212 -9.43 4.96 9.64
CA ASP A 212 -9.90 3.66 9.20
C ASP A 212 -8.77 2.61 9.21
N ASP A 213 -9.10 1.37 9.56
CA ASP A 213 -8.23 0.22 9.38
C ASP A 213 -8.50 -0.43 8.03
N LEU A 214 -7.56 -0.26 7.10
CA LEU A 214 -7.74 -0.67 5.70
C LEU A 214 -7.08 -2.01 5.38
N ARG A 215 -6.64 -2.75 6.40
CA ARG A 215 -5.96 -4.04 6.19
C ARG A 215 -6.88 -5.07 5.58
N GLN A 216 -8.16 -5.07 5.97
CA GLN A 216 -9.17 -5.96 5.40
C GLN A 216 -9.47 -5.62 3.94
N ASP A 217 -9.64 -4.33 3.61
CA ASP A 217 -9.80 -3.87 2.22
C ASP A 217 -8.59 -4.27 1.37
N MET A 218 -7.38 -4.07 1.88
CA MET A 218 -6.13 -4.44 1.19
C MET A 218 -6.05 -5.93 0.90
N LEU A 219 -6.40 -6.78 1.88
CA LEU A 219 -6.45 -8.22 1.69
C LEU A 219 -7.50 -8.62 0.64
N THR A 220 -8.67 -8.00 0.69
CA THR A 220 -9.76 -8.25 -0.27
C THR A 220 -9.31 -7.92 -1.68
N LEU A 221 -8.75 -6.71 -1.89
CA LEU A 221 -8.22 -6.29 -3.18
C LEU A 221 -7.12 -7.20 -3.70
N GLN A 222 -6.28 -7.72 -2.81
CA GLN A 222 -5.24 -8.66 -3.20
C GLN A 222 -5.82 -10.02 -3.60
N MET A 223 -6.81 -10.55 -2.87
CA MET A 223 -7.50 -11.78 -3.24
C MET A 223 -8.14 -11.65 -4.62
N LEU A 224 -8.77 -10.50 -4.91
CA LEU A 224 -9.31 -10.21 -6.25
C LEU A 224 -8.22 -10.25 -7.34
N ARG A 225 -7.00 -9.74 -7.07
CA ARG A 225 -5.88 -9.83 -8.01
C ARG A 225 -5.40 -11.27 -8.22
N VAL A 226 -5.37 -12.07 -7.15
CA VAL A 226 -5.03 -13.50 -7.24
C VAL A 226 -6.06 -14.22 -8.10
N MET A 227 -7.36 -13.99 -7.85
CA MET A 227 -8.45 -14.56 -8.63
C MET A 227 -8.37 -14.17 -10.11
N ASP A 228 -8.13 -12.89 -10.41
CA ASP A 228 -7.94 -12.39 -11.77
C ASP A 228 -6.75 -13.08 -12.48
N GLN A 229 -5.62 -13.24 -11.79
CA GLN A 229 -4.47 -13.94 -12.35
C GLN A 229 -4.75 -15.42 -12.61
N LEU A 230 -5.46 -16.11 -11.71
CA LEU A 230 -5.86 -17.50 -11.90
C LEU A 230 -6.79 -17.66 -13.12
N TRP A 231 -7.78 -16.78 -13.28
CA TRP A 231 -8.65 -16.82 -14.46
C TRP A 231 -7.90 -16.54 -15.75
N LYS A 232 -6.98 -15.59 -15.77
CA LYS A 232 -6.13 -15.32 -16.94
C LYS A 232 -5.28 -16.53 -17.34
N ASN A 233 -4.75 -17.27 -16.35
CA ASN A 233 -3.99 -18.49 -16.62
C ASN A 233 -4.87 -19.59 -17.25
N GLU A 234 -6.16 -19.65 -16.91
CA GLU A 234 -7.15 -20.55 -17.49
C GLU A 234 -7.77 -20.02 -18.81
N GLY A 235 -7.24 -18.93 -19.37
CA GLY A 235 -7.76 -18.32 -20.61
C GLY A 235 -9.10 -17.60 -20.45
N MET A 236 -9.57 -17.39 -19.22
CA MET A 236 -10.78 -16.62 -18.94
C MET A 236 -10.46 -15.13 -18.79
N GLU A 237 -10.76 -14.34 -19.81
CA GLU A 237 -10.68 -12.88 -19.75
C GLU A 237 -11.91 -12.28 -19.05
N ARG A 238 -12.04 -12.55 -17.75
CA ARG A 238 -12.99 -11.83 -16.91
C ARG A 238 -12.35 -10.49 -16.56
N ARG A 239 -12.89 -9.40 -17.11
CA ARG A 239 -12.50 -8.03 -16.73
C ARG A 239 -12.95 -7.77 -15.30
N LEU A 240 -12.22 -8.31 -14.33
CA LEU A 240 -12.38 -7.91 -12.95
C LEU A 240 -11.79 -6.49 -12.83
N GLY A 241 -12.62 -5.48 -13.07
CA GLY A 241 -12.27 -4.10 -12.80
C GLY A 241 -11.91 -4.00 -11.31
N MET A 242 -10.62 -3.86 -10.99
CA MET A 242 -10.21 -3.43 -9.66
C MET A 242 -11.03 -2.19 -9.29
N ILE A 243 -11.63 -2.17 -8.09
CA ILE A 243 -12.53 -1.12 -7.57
C ILE A 243 -12.29 0.21 -8.28
N GLU A 244 -13.08 0.43 -9.32
CA GLU A 244 -13.00 1.60 -10.17
C GLU A 244 -13.90 2.65 -9.53
N VAL A 245 -13.33 3.76 -9.08
CA VAL A 245 -14.16 4.89 -8.70
C VAL A 245 -14.66 5.53 -9.99
N VAL A 246 -15.86 5.13 -10.38
CA VAL A 246 -16.60 5.80 -11.44
C VAL A 246 -16.91 7.20 -10.92
N LEU A 247 -16.26 8.21 -11.49
CA LEU A 247 -16.47 9.62 -11.14
C LEU A 247 -17.94 10.03 -11.29
N ASN A 248 -18.65 9.29 -12.17
CA ASN A 248 -20.07 9.38 -12.46
C ASN A 248 -20.80 8.06 -12.12
N ALA A 249 -20.51 7.44 -10.98
CA ALA A 249 -21.34 6.34 -10.48
C ALA A 249 -22.73 6.89 -10.13
N GLU A 250 -23.70 6.63 -10.99
CA GLU A 250 -25.11 6.68 -10.61
C GLU A 250 -25.35 5.59 -9.56
N THR A 251 -25.50 5.99 -8.30
CA THR A 251 -25.99 5.08 -7.26
C THR A 251 -27.46 4.76 -7.54
N ILE A 252 -28.01 3.63 -7.07
CA ILE A 252 -29.46 3.35 -7.21
C ILE A 252 -30.30 4.54 -6.69
N ALA A 253 -29.79 5.30 -5.72
CA ALA A 253 -30.39 6.55 -5.25
C ALA A 253 -30.36 7.72 -6.25
N ASN A 254 -29.38 7.77 -7.16
CA ASN A 254 -29.23 8.77 -8.23
C ASN A 254 -29.90 8.34 -9.56
N ILE A 255 -30.00 7.02 -9.86
CA ILE A 255 -30.68 6.48 -11.05
C ILE A 255 -32.17 6.85 -11.06
N HIS A 256 -32.79 7.02 -9.89
CA HIS A 256 -34.16 7.52 -9.79
C HIS A 256 -34.32 9.01 -10.16
N LYS A 257 -33.23 9.74 -10.45
CA LYS A 257 -33.28 11.19 -10.69
C LYS A 257 -32.94 11.66 -12.08
N ASP A 258 -31.98 11.07 -12.79
CA ASP A 258 -31.53 11.66 -14.06
C ASP A 258 -31.32 10.59 -15.13
N VAL A 259 -32.25 10.57 -16.09
CA VAL A 259 -32.15 9.77 -17.31
C VAL A 259 -31.29 10.55 -18.32
N PHE A 260 -30.26 9.89 -18.86
CA PHE A 260 -29.40 10.28 -20.01
C PHE A 260 -28.08 11.05 -19.72
N GLY A 261 -26.94 10.42 -20.04
CA GLY A 261 -25.68 11.12 -20.33
C GLY A 261 -24.42 10.24 -20.38
N ASN A 262 -23.85 10.07 -21.58
CA ASN A 262 -22.67 9.23 -21.90
C ASN A 262 -21.40 9.53 -21.07
N ILE A 263 -20.62 8.48 -20.76
CA ILE A 263 -19.45 8.51 -19.85
C ILE A 263 -18.14 8.12 -20.58
N THR A 264 -17.08 8.88 -20.33
CA THR A 264 -15.68 8.52 -20.67
C THR A 264 -14.94 8.05 -19.41
N VAL A 265 -14.13 6.99 -19.53
CA VAL A 265 -13.50 6.27 -18.41
C VAL A 265 -12.17 6.91 -17.97
N GLN A 266 -11.98 7.15 -16.66
CA GLN A 266 -10.73 7.64 -16.04
C GLN A 266 -10.32 6.78 -14.83
N LYS A 267 -9.04 6.39 -14.78
CA LYS A 267 -8.44 5.55 -13.72
C LYS A 267 -8.23 6.33 -12.41
N VAL A 268 -8.74 5.80 -11.30
CA VAL A 268 -8.60 6.33 -9.92
C VAL A 268 -7.86 5.30 -9.05
N LEU A 269 -7.02 5.74 -8.11
CA LEU A 269 -6.17 4.88 -7.29
C LEU A 269 -6.50 4.96 -5.79
N TYR A 270 -6.70 3.80 -5.14
CA TYR A 270 -7.36 3.71 -3.82
C TYR A 270 -6.42 3.38 -2.63
N LEU A 271 -6.57 4.18 -1.55
CA LEU A 271 -6.18 4.00 -0.12
C LEU A 271 -4.73 4.23 0.34
N VAL A 272 -4.52 5.35 1.05
CA VAL A 272 -3.49 5.39 2.10
C VAL A 272 -4.18 5.66 3.43
N GLY A 273 -4.03 4.71 4.36
CA GLY A 273 -4.55 4.79 5.73
C GLY A 273 -3.43 5.03 6.73
N LEU A 274 -3.57 6.08 7.55
CA LEU A 274 -2.80 6.23 8.79
C LEU A 274 -3.79 6.17 9.96
N LYS A 275 -3.60 5.21 10.87
CA LYS A 275 -4.33 5.20 12.16
C LYS A 275 -3.87 6.35 13.05
N ASN A 276 -4.80 6.91 13.81
CA ASN A 276 -4.54 7.75 14.98
C ASN A 276 -4.69 6.90 16.23
N THR A 277 -3.63 6.73 17.03
CA THR A 277 -3.51 7.21 18.43
C THR A 277 -2.24 6.68 19.13
N THR A 278 -1.74 7.53 20.04
CA THR A 278 -0.73 7.40 21.13
C THR A 278 0.70 6.91 20.84
N LYS A 279 1.65 7.69 21.37
CA LYS A 279 3.12 7.67 21.21
C LYS A 279 3.74 6.25 21.14
N PRO A 280 4.54 5.92 20.10
CA PRO A 280 5.34 4.71 20.10
C PRO A 280 6.51 4.82 21.10
N LYS A 281 6.92 3.69 21.70
CA LYS A 281 8.10 3.62 22.59
C LYS A 281 9.36 4.11 21.85
N LYS A 282 10.20 4.84 22.59
CA LYS A 282 11.26 5.73 22.06
C LYS A 282 12.41 5.07 21.29
N ASN A 283 12.63 3.75 21.39
CA ASN A 283 13.92 3.18 20.97
C ASN A 283 13.96 2.71 19.50
N SER A 284 13.00 1.91 19.03
CA SER A 284 12.99 1.43 17.63
C SER A 284 12.51 2.50 16.64
N THR A 285 11.66 3.43 17.10
CA THR A 285 11.19 4.57 16.29
C THR A 285 12.28 5.63 16.03
N ARG A 286 13.33 5.68 16.87
CA ARG A 286 14.42 6.66 16.73
C ARG A 286 15.37 6.31 15.59
N LEU A 287 15.63 5.02 15.36
CA LEU A 287 16.47 4.54 14.27
C LEU A 287 15.85 4.82 12.90
N LEU A 288 14.56 4.54 12.73
CA LEU A 288 13.85 4.81 11.48
C LEU A 288 13.72 6.31 11.20
N LYS A 289 13.56 7.17 12.21
CA LYS A 289 13.57 8.64 12.06
C LYS A 289 14.93 9.20 11.62
N ASN A 290 16.03 8.50 11.88
CA ASN A 290 17.35 8.92 11.43
C ASN A 290 17.59 8.49 9.97
N LEU A 291 16.91 7.44 9.51
CA LEU A 291 17.00 6.93 8.14
C LEU A 291 15.97 7.58 7.21
N LEU A 292 14.78 7.93 7.70
CA LEU A 292 13.65 8.55 6.97
C LEU A 292 13.27 9.89 7.58
#